data_AF-A0A4R0F5C8-F1
#
_entry.id   AF-A0A4R0F5C8-F1
#
_cell.length_a   1.000
_cell.length_b   1.000
_cell.length_c   1.000
_cell.angle_alpha   90.00
_cell.angle_beta   90.00
_cell.angle_gamma   90.00
#
_symmetry.space_group_name_H-M   'P 1'
#
loop_
_entity.id
_entity.type
_entity.pdbx_description
1 polymer ?
#
loop_
_entity_poly.entity_id
_entity_poly.type
_entity_poly.pdbx_seq_one_letter_code
_entity_poly.pdbx_strand_id
1 'polypeptide(L)' 'MHIKPVKVYKMNEDFKVSPKLIYMAEYDDDHNLMNVYDSSQEKLTRIMGTYQWILNSTGEVFFIEEDLSDLTD' A
#
# COMPACT_ATOMS: atom_id res chain seq x y z
N MET A 1 9.74 0.27 -14.64
CA MET A 1 8.63 -0.09 -13.74
C MET A 1 9.05 -1.25 -12.87
N HIS A 2 8.80 -1.16 -11.57
CA HIS A 2 9.23 -2.16 -10.59
C HIS A 2 8.03 -2.64 -9.78
N ILE A 3 7.90 -3.96 -9.60
CA ILE A 3 6.84 -4.55 -8.78
C ILE A 3 7.49 -5.22 -7.57
N LYS A 4 7.09 -4.84 -6.36
CA LYS A 4 7.57 -5.46 -5.12
C LYS A 4 6.47 -5.58 -4.06
N PRO A 5 6.57 -6.56 -3.14
CA PRO A 5 5.67 -6.64 -2.00
C PRO A 5 5.86 -5.43 -1.08
N VAL A 6 4.77 -4.93 -0.50
CA VAL A 6 4.74 -3.83 0.47
C VAL A 6 3.89 -4.20 1.68
N LYS A 7 4.26 -3.64 2.83
CA LYS A 7 3.46 -3.77 4.06
C LYS A 7 2.30 -2.78 4.00
N VAL A 8 1.11 -3.27 4.28
CA VAL A 8 -0.09 -2.44 4.34
C VAL A 8 -0.83 -2.65 5.64
N TYR A 9 -1.46 -1.58 6.09
CA TYR A 9 -2.08 -1.49 7.39
C TYR A 9 -3.48 -0.90 7.26
N LYS A 10 -4.48 -1.60 7.79
CA LYS A 10 -5.87 -1.13 7.76
C LYS A 10 -6.07 0.00 8.78
N MET A 11 -6.58 1.14 8.33
CA MET A 11 -6.60 2.38 9.14
C MET A 11 -7.63 2.42 10.26
N ASN A 12 -8.67 1.58 10.21
CA ASN A 12 -9.72 1.54 11.23
C ASN A 12 -9.46 0.49 12.32
N GLU A 13 -8.28 -0.12 12.33
CA GLU A 13 -7.90 -1.14 13.29
C GLU A 13 -6.63 -0.72 14.07
N ASP A 14 -6.46 -1.25 15.28
CA ASP A 14 -5.26 -0.98 16.07
C ASP A 14 -4.05 -1.68 15.43
N PHE A 15 -3.16 -0.88 14.83
CA PHE A 15 -1.96 -1.35 14.15
C PHE A 15 -1.03 -2.22 15.02
N LYS A 16 -1.13 -2.13 16.35
CA LYS A 16 -0.34 -2.98 17.26
C LYS A 16 -0.88 -4.40 17.38
N VAL A 17 -2.14 -4.61 17.00
CA VAL A 17 -2.89 -5.85 17.25
C VAL A 17 -3.29 -6.51 15.93
N SER A 18 -3.56 -5.72 14.89
CA SER A 18 -3.92 -6.25 13.58
C SER A 18 -2.74 -6.89 12.85
N PRO A 19 -2.98 -8.02 12.16
CA PRO A 19 -1.94 -8.65 11.34
C PRO A 19 -1.50 -7.69 10.23
N LYS A 20 -0.18 -7.58 10.02
CA LYS A 20 0.37 -6.87 8.87
C LYS A 20 -0.02 -7.63 7.61
N LEU A 21 -0.61 -6.92 6.65
CA LEU A 21 -0.94 -7.47 5.34
C LEU A 21 0.20 -7.17 4.36
N ILE A 22 0.36 -8.02 3.35
CA ILE A 22 1.36 -7.85 2.29
C ILE A 22 0.63 -7.77 0.96
N TYR A 23 0.76 -6.62 0.29
CA TYR A 23 0.19 -6.34 -1.03
C TYR A 23 1.30 -6.15 -2.06
N MET A 24 0.93 -6.13 -3.34
CA MET A 24 1.88 -5.89 -4.43
C MET A 24 1.81 -4.42 -4.85
N ALA A 25 2.93 -3.73 -4.82
CA ALA A 25 3.05 -2.35 -5.26
C ALA A 25 3.82 -2.26 -6.58
N GLU A 26 3.34 -1.41 -7.47
CA GLU A 26 3.96 -1.04 -8.73
C GLU A 26 4.50 0.37 -8.62
N TYR A 27 5.77 0.53 -8.94
CA TYR A 27 6.50 1.78 -8.92
C TYR A 27 6.92 2.18 -10.35
N ASP A 28 6.94 3.47 -10.62
CA ASP A 28 7.56 4.01 -11.84
C ASP A 28 9.10 3.92 -11.77
N ASP A 29 9.79 4.38 -12.83
CA ASP A 29 11.26 4.35 -12.90
C ASP A 29 11.91 5.34 -11.92
N ASP A 30 11.16 6.34 -11.46
CA ASP A 30 11.57 7.34 -10.46
C ASP A 30 11.25 6.88 -9.02
N HIS A 31 10.84 5.63 -8.83
CA HIS A 31 10.46 5.03 -7.54
C HIS A 31 9.21 5.63 -6.88
N ASN A 32 8.34 6.31 -7.64
CA ASN A 32 7.05 6.74 -7.12
C ASN A 32 6.05 5.59 -7.14
N LEU A 33 5.29 5.43 -6.05
CA LEU A 33 4.23 4.44 -5.95
C LEU A 33 3.07 4.79 -6.90
N MET A 34 2.85 3.94 -7.90
CA MET A 34 1.84 4.12 -8.94
C MET A 34 0.56 3.33 -8.62
N ASN A 35 0.68 2.02 -8.37
CA ASN A 35 -0.46 1.13 -8.17
C ASN A 35 -0.20 0.16 -7.02
N VAL A 36 -1.28 -0.29 -6.39
CA VAL A 36 -1.23 -1.26 -5.27
C VAL A 36 -2.34 -2.27 -5.50
N TYR A 37 -2.02 -3.54 -5.31
CA TYR A 37 -2.92 -4.66 -5.55
C TYR A 37 -3.00 -5.55 -4.32
N ASP A 38 -4.21 -5.92 -3.93
CA ASP A 38 -4.42 -6.90 -2.86
C ASP A 38 -3.99 -8.32 -3.31
N SER A 39 -4.15 -9.30 -2.43
CA SER A 39 -3.85 -10.71 -2.77
C SER A 39 -4.73 -11.29 -3.88
N SER A 40 -5.87 -10.66 -4.15
CA SER A 40 -6.83 -11.04 -5.19
C SER A 40 -6.58 -10.31 -6.52
N GLN A 41 -5.50 -9.51 -6.60
CA GLN A 41 -5.18 -8.61 -7.71
C GLN A 41 -6.18 -7.46 -7.94
N GLU A 42 -7.03 -7.16 -6.96
CA GLU A 42 -7.85 -5.96 -6.99
C GLU A 42 -6.97 -4.74 -6.75
N LYS A 43 -7.11 -3.75 -7.64
CA LYS A 43 -6.37 -2.50 -7.57
C LYS A 43 -6.98 -1.56 -6.53
N LEU A 44 -6.17 -1.10 -5.59
CA LEU A 44 -6.54 -0.04 -4.67
C LEU A 44 -6.53 1.32 -5.38
N THR A 45 -7.41 2.21 -4.96
CA THR A 45 -7.46 3.58 -5.44
C THR A 45 -6.86 4.52 -4.41
N ARG A 46 -5.92 5.38 -4.82
CA ARG A 46 -5.37 6.41 -3.95
C ARG A 46 -6.43 7.47 -3.65
N ILE A 47 -6.62 7.81 -2.38
CA ILE A 47 -7.46 8.92 -1.97
C ILE A 47 -6.66 10.22 -2.19
N MET A 48 -7.11 11.04 -3.13
CA MET A 48 -6.41 12.28 -3.50
C MET A 48 -6.27 13.23 -2.32
N GLY A 49 -5.09 13.81 -2.16
CA GLY A 49 -4.77 14.71 -1.04
C GLY A 49 -4.40 13.99 0.26
N THR A 50 -4.32 12.65 0.27
CA THR A 50 -3.90 11.87 1.44
C THR A 50 -2.87 10.79 1.07
N TYR A 51 -2.36 10.08 2.09
CA TYR A 51 -1.50 8.89 1.95
C TYR A 51 -2.32 7.58 1.97
N GLN A 52 -3.64 7.67 1.87
CA GLN A 52 -4.55 6.55 2.06
C GLN A 52 -4.92 5.91 0.73
N TRP A 53 -5.19 4.61 0.79
CA TRP A 53 -5.61 3.80 -0.34
C TRP A 53 -6.88 3.04 0.02
N ILE A 54 -7.88 3.05 -0.86
CA ILE A 54 -9.15 2.38 -0.66
C ILE A 54 -9.29 1.17 -1.57
N LEU A 55 -9.74 0.06 -1.02
CA LEU A 55 -10.22 -1.09 -1.79
C LEU A 55 -11.70 -0.86 -2.10
N ASN A 56 -12.05 -0.66 -3.37
CA ASN A 56 -13.39 -0.19 -3.73
C ASN A 56 -14.47 -1.25 -3.48
N SER A 57 -14.14 -2.52 -3.58
CA SER A 57 -15.09 -3.62 -3.34
C SER A 57 -15.58 -3.69 -1.88
N THR A 58 -14.70 -3.41 -0.91
CA THR A 58 -15.00 -3.52 0.53
C THR A 58 -15.14 -2.17 1.23
N GLY A 59 -14.65 -1.09 0.64
CA GLY A 59 -14.55 0.23 1.27
C GLY A 59 -13.45 0.32 2.34
N GLU A 60 -12.61 -0.70 2.47
CA GLU A 60 -11.53 -0.71 3.44
C GLU A 60 -10.42 0.27 3.05
N VAL A 61 -9.91 1.00 4.04
CA VAL A 61 -8.87 2.02 3.86
C VAL A 61 -7.57 1.55 4.49
N PHE A 62 -6.49 1.69 3.72
CA PHE A 62 -5.16 1.22 4.06
C PHE A 62 -4.14 2.35 4.02
N PHE A 63 -3.16 2.26 4.92
CA PHE A 63 -1.88 2.95 4.84
C PHE A 63 -0.84 1.98 4.26
N ILE A 64 0.06 2.50 3.43
CA ILE A 64 1.12 1.73 2.79
C ILE A 64 2.45 2.19 3.36
N GLU A 65 3.16 1.26 4.00
CA GLU A 65 4.53 1.50 4.43
C GLU A 65 5.45 1.23 3.25
N GLU A 66 5.82 2.30 2.57
CA GLU A 66 6.89 2.29 1.59
C GLU A 66 8.20 2.05 2.37
N ASP A 67 8.89 0.95 2.08
CA ASP A 67 10.20 0.66 2.68
C ASP A 67 11.18 1.77 2.24
N LEU A 68 11.35 2.78 3.09
CA LEU A 68 12.35 3.85 2.96
C LEU A 68 13.76 3.37 3.36
N SER A 69 13.92 2.07 3.64
CA SER A 69 15.14 1.46 4.16
C SER A 69 16.30 1.42 3.17
N ASP A 70 16.07 1.76 1.90
CA ASP A 70 17.12 1.92 0.88
C ASP A 70 17.73 3.35 0.84
N LEU A 71 17.29 4.29 1.70
CA LEU A 71 17.77 5.69 1.72
C LEU A 71 18.82 6.01 2.80
N THR A 72 19.38 4.99 3.45
CA THR A 72 20.52 5.16 4.36
C THR A 72 21.68 4.28 3.92
N ASP A 73 22.58 4.87 3.14
CA ASP A 73 23.99 4.45 3.01
C ASP A 73 24.86 5.34 3.91
#